data_AF-A0A1M5SJT3-F1
#
_entry.id   AF-A0A1M5SJT3-F1
#
_cell.length_a   1.000
_cell.length_b   1.000
_cell.length_c   1.000
_cell.angle_alpha   90.00
_cell.angle_beta   90.00
_cell.angle_gamma   90.00
#
_symmetry.space_group_name_H-M   'P 1'
#
loop_
_entity.id
_entity.type
_entity.pdbx_description
1 polymer ?
#
loop_
_entity_poly.entity_id
_entity_poly.type
_entity_poly.pdbx_seq_one_letter_code
_entity_poly.pdbx_strand_id
1 'polypeptide(L)'
;MKNIISSQRFGIPFEKKEKRKCKIVFRILLVIFLLVFLCGVTILVQTFIQRSIKNLAVTNDLNATWISSLASYWGGIIGGLISGLLTVVGVILTIKYYRDSDATKNRVIHMPFLKMEVIGCTDEEIIANGVNLYEINSNTINNDVSNEKILYYRMKLWNIGQGFANTLVIYTGETFGGIAYNELIQVNDSGEFCFKIHAGNDICGGEISFGVSYIDCMTNEYIQSYTIYLEGKDFGNAKVENGYPVFIGQTHAIDKS
;
A
#
# COMPACT_ATOMS: atom_id res chain seq x y z
N MET A 1 -2.19 2.37 -25.75
CA MET A 1 -1.17 2.16 -24.69
C MET A 1 -1.79 2.60 -23.38
N LYS A 2 -1.75 1.76 -22.33
CA LYS A 2 -2.32 2.11 -21.01
C LYS A 2 -1.33 3.05 -20.32
N ASN A 3 -1.71 4.31 -20.06
CA ASN A 3 -0.85 5.23 -19.31
C ASN A 3 -0.65 4.67 -17.90
N ILE A 4 0.57 4.20 -17.62
CA ILE A 4 0.95 3.79 -16.27
C ILE A 4 1.27 5.10 -15.53
N ILE A 5 0.40 5.50 -14.61
CA ILE A 5 0.63 6.64 -13.73
C ILE A 5 1.81 6.28 -12.82
N SER A 6 3.01 6.74 -13.17
CA SER A 6 4.20 6.57 -12.33
C SER A 6 4.27 7.75 -11.36
N SER A 7 3.81 7.57 -10.13
CA SER A 7 4.02 8.55 -9.06
C SER A 7 5.41 8.38 -8.46
N GLN A 8 6.11 9.51 -8.30
CA GLN A 8 7.39 9.58 -7.61
C GLN A 8 7.30 10.56 -6.45
N ARG A 9 7.96 10.22 -5.35
CA ARG A 9 8.08 11.08 -4.17
C ARG A 9 9.49 11.66 -4.14
N PHE A 10 9.63 12.99 -4.22
CA PHE A 10 10.93 13.69 -4.22
C PHE A 10 11.95 13.14 -5.24
N GLY A 11 11.51 12.71 -6.42
CA GLY A 11 12.38 12.15 -7.46
C GLY A 11 12.84 10.71 -7.24
N ILE A 12 12.23 9.98 -6.31
CA ILE A 12 12.50 8.56 -6.09
C ILE A 12 11.32 7.73 -6.65
N PRO A 13 11.57 6.75 -7.55
CA PRO A 13 10.55 5.84 -8.06
C PRO A 13 9.99 4.96 -6.93
N PHE A 14 8.67 4.80 -6.93
CA PHE A 14 7.97 3.91 -5.99
C PHE A 14 8.32 2.43 -6.29
N GLU A 15 9.26 1.86 -5.55
CA GLU A 15 9.50 0.41 -5.58
C GLU A 15 8.52 -0.33 -4.65
N LYS A 16 7.69 -1.20 -5.24
CA LYS A 16 6.94 -2.22 -4.48
C LYS A 16 7.96 -3.05 -3.68
N LYS A 17 7.92 -2.93 -2.34
CA LYS A 17 8.81 -3.65 -1.42
C LYS A 17 8.66 -5.18 -1.55
N GLU A 18 9.37 -5.77 -2.49
CA GLU A 18 9.48 -7.21 -2.65
C GLU A 18 10.88 -7.64 -2.21
N LYS A 19 11.03 -8.07 -0.94
CA LYS A 19 12.16 -8.89 -0.41
C LYS A 19 12.08 -9.18 1.09
N ARG A 20 10.93 -9.65 1.60
CA ARG A 20 10.80 -10.07 3.03
C ARG A 20 10.76 -11.60 3.26
N LYS A 21 10.59 -12.41 2.21
CA LYS A 21 10.44 -13.88 2.34
C LYS A 21 11.75 -14.60 2.75
N CYS A 22 12.88 -14.21 2.18
CA CYS A 22 14.17 -14.89 2.42
C CYS A 22 14.67 -14.78 3.87
N LYS A 23 14.48 -13.60 4.51
CA LYS A 23 14.86 -13.39 5.92
C LYS A 23 14.03 -14.22 6.91
N ILE A 24 12.79 -14.60 6.56
CA ILE A 24 11.92 -15.40 7.42
C ILE A 24 12.33 -16.88 7.35
N VAL A 25 12.61 -17.39 6.15
CA VAL A 25 13.04 -18.78 5.93
C VAL A 25 14.36 -19.07 6.68
N PHE A 26 15.32 -18.14 6.62
CA PHE A 26 16.59 -18.27 7.35
C PHE A 26 16.41 -18.34 8.88
N ARG A 27 15.48 -17.57 9.44
CA ARG A 27 15.19 -17.60 10.89
C ARG A 27 14.56 -18.92 11.33
N ILE A 28 13.69 -19.50 10.51
CA ILE A 28 13.06 -20.80 10.80
C ILE A 28 14.12 -21.93 10.80
N LEU A 29 15.01 -21.93 9.80
CA LEU A 29 16.11 -22.90 9.73
C LEU A 29 17.04 -22.83 10.95
N LEU A 30 17.34 -21.63 11.44
CA LEU A 30 18.19 -21.44 12.63
C LEU A 30 17.52 -22.02 13.89
N VAL A 31 16.21 -21.81 14.07
CA VAL A 31 15.47 -22.37 15.21
C VAL A 31 15.45 -23.90 15.17
N ILE A 32 15.25 -24.50 14.01
CA ILE A 32 15.28 -25.96 13.82
C ILE A 32 16.68 -26.49 14.15
N PHE A 33 17.74 -25.84 13.67
CA PHE A 33 19.11 -26.21 13.98
C PHE A 33 19.40 -26.18 15.48
N LEU A 34 18.93 -25.13 16.18
CA LEU A 34 19.12 -24.98 17.63
C LEU A 34 18.39 -26.09 18.41
N LEU A 35 17.20 -26.50 17.96
CA LEU A 35 16.45 -27.63 18.51
C LEU A 35 17.18 -28.97 18.34
N VAL A 36 17.72 -29.23 17.14
CA VAL A 36 18.51 -30.44 16.85
C VAL A 36 19.80 -30.46 17.68
N PHE A 37 20.47 -29.31 17.80
CA PHE A 37 21.66 -29.16 18.62
C PHE A 37 21.36 -29.45 20.10
N LEU A 38 20.27 -28.90 20.63
CA LEU A 38 19.85 -29.14 22.01
C LEU A 38 19.65 -30.63 22.26
N CYS A 39 18.91 -31.32 21.37
CA CYS A 39 18.71 -32.77 21.42
C CYS A 39 20.06 -33.54 21.42
N GLY A 40 21.00 -33.14 20.56
CA GLY A 40 22.33 -33.75 20.48
C GLY A 40 23.13 -33.65 21.78
N VAL A 41 23.17 -32.46 22.39
CA VAL A 41 23.85 -32.22 23.68
C VAL A 41 23.26 -33.11 24.78
N THR A 42 21.95 -33.22 24.82
CA THR A 42 21.25 -34.02 25.84
C THR A 42 21.42 -35.53 25.65
N ILE A 43 21.58 -36.04 24.41
CA ILE A 43 21.97 -37.44 24.16
C ILE A 43 23.42 -37.71 24.63
N LEU A 44 24.32 -36.75 24.45
CA LEU A 44 25.70 -36.83 24.97
C LEU A 44 25.74 -36.90 26.50
N VAL A 45 24.96 -36.05 27.17
CA VAL A 45 24.82 -36.08 28.63
C VAL A 45 24.21 -37.41 29.09
N GLN A 46 23.20 -37.91 28.37
CA GLN A 46 22.58 -39.22 28.67
C GLN A 46 23.59 -40.37 28.56
N THR A 47 24.37 -40.43 27.48
CA THR A 47 25.38 -41.48 27.27
C THR A 47 26.48 -41.41 28.32
N PHE A 48 26.84 -40.21 28.79
CA PHE A 48 27.77 -40.02 29.91
C PHE A 48 27.23 -40.55 31.24
N ILE A 49 25.97 -40.23 31.57
CA ILE A 49 25.31 -40.72 32.79
C ILE A 49 25.13 -42.25 32.75
N GLN A 50 24.70 -42.81 31.63
CA GLN A 50 24.55 -44.26 31.46
C GLN A 50 25.87 -45.00 31.60
N ARG A 51 26.97 -44.45 31.06
CA ARG A 51 28.31 -45.02 31.23
C ARG A 51 28.76 -45.01 32.69
N SER A 52 28.40 -43.95 33.42
CA SER A 52 28.71 -43.83 34.85
C SER A 52 27.90 -44.81 35.72
N ILE A 53 26.61 -45.01 35.41
CA ILE A 53 25.71 -45.93 36.14
C ILE A 53 25.99 -47.40 35.81
N LYS A 54 26.34 -47.73 34.56
CA LYS A 54 26.68 -49.11 34.15
C LYS A 54 27.91 -49.65 34.89
N ASN A 55 28.81 -48.76 35.31
CA ASN A 55 29.95 -49.12 36.16
C ASN A 55 29.55 -49.38 37.63
N LEU A 56 28.33 -49.02 38.06
CA LEU A 56 27.84 -49.17 39.44
C LEU A 56 26.69 -50.18 39.61
N ALA A 57 25.92 -50.52 38.56
CA ALA A 57 24.67 -51.28 38.68
C ALA A 57 24.82 -52.76 38.24
N VAL A 58 24.40 -53.69 39.09
CA VAL A 58 24.55 -55.16 38.91
C VAL A 58 23.26 -55.88 38.44
N THR A 59 22.11 -55.20 38.28
CA THR A 59 20.82 -55.87 37.94
C THR A 59 20.02 -55.21 36.80
N ASN A 60 19.35 -56.06 36.00
CA ASN A 60 18.65 -55.68 34.75
C ASN A 60 17.33 -54.90 34.94
N ASP A 61 16.69 -54.93 36.11
CA ASP A 61 15.40 -54.25 36.37
C ASP A 61 15.52 -52.72 36.43
N LEU A 62 16.72 -52.21 36.71
CA LEU A 62 17.00 -50.77 36.69
C LEU A 62 16.87 -50.17 35.29
N ASN A 63 17.09 -50.95 34.23
CA ASN A 63 17.02 -50.48 32.85
C ASN A 63 15.57 -50.15 32.41
N ALA A 64 14.59 -50.95 32.81
CA ALA A 64 13.19 -50.75 32.40
C ALA A 64 12.55 -49.52 33.07
N THR A 65 12.80 -49.33 34.37
CA THR A 65 12.32 -48.17 35.13
C THR A 65 13.00 -46.87 34.65
N TRP A 66 14.28 -46.95 34.29
CA TRP A 66 15.02 -45.82 33.72
C TRP A 66 14.44 -45.36 32.39
N ILE A 67 14.15 -46.26 31.46
CA ILE A 67 13.59 -45.92 30.13
C ILE A 67 12.24 -45.18 30.25
N SER A 68 11.38 -45.60 31.18
CA SER A 68 10.08 -44.94 31.42
C SER A 68 10.22 -43.54 32.04
N SER A 69 11.11 -43.40 33.04
CA SER A 69 11.40 -42.09 33.65
C SER A 69 12.09 -41.12 32.68
N LEU A 70 12.92 -41.65 31.78
CA LEU A 70 13.62 -40.90 30.74
C LEU A 70 12.63 -40.31 29.73
N ALA A 71 11.68 -41.11 29.23
CA ALA A 71 10.65 -40.63 28.30
C ALA A 71 9.82 -39.48 28.90
N SER A 72 9.50 -39.56 30.20
CA SER A 72 8.75 -38.51 30.91
C SER A 72 9.57 -37.23 31.09
N TYR A 73 10.86 -37.34 31.41
CA TYR A 73 11.79 -36.21 31.51
C TYR A 73 11.92 -35.46 30.18
N TRP A 74 12.09 -36.20 29.07
CA TRP A 74 12.19 -35.62 27.73
C TRP A 74 10.87 -35.03 27.23
N GLY A 75 9.76 -35.73 27.48
CA GLY A 75 8.42 -35.23 27.15
C GLY A 75 8.11 -33.93 27.86
N GLY A 76 8.52 -33.79 29.13
CA GLY A 76 8.37 -32.57 29.91
C GLY A 76 9.20 -31.40 29.38
N ILE A 77 10.49 -31.61 29.09
CA ILE A 77 11.37 -30.55 28.57
C ILE A 77 10.96 -30.13 27.17
N ILE A 78 10.77 -31.09 26.25
CA ILE A 78 10.40 -30.81 24.87
C ILE A 78 9.00 -30.21 24.81
N GLY A 79 8.05 -30.76 25.57
CA GLY A 79 6.69 -30.23 25.67
C GLY A 79 6.64 -28.82 26.26
N GLY A 80 7.41 -28.55 27.31
CA GLY A 80 7.56 -27.22 27.91
C GLY A 80 8.18 -26.20 26.95
N LEU A 81 9.22 -26.60 26.22
CA LEU A 81 9.93 -25.73 25.27
C LEU A 81 9.06 -25.41 24.05
N ILE A 82 8.38 -26.41 23.48
CA ILE A 82 7.46 -26.23 22.36
C ILE A 82 6.26 -25.36 22.76
N SER A 83 5.63 -25.64 23.91
CA SER A 83 4.48 -24.86 24.39
C SER A 83 4.85 -23.41 24.73
N GLY A 84 6.01 -23.19 25.36
CA GLY A 84 6.54 -21.86 25.63
C GLY A 84 6.83 -21.08 24.34
N LEU A 85 7.50 -21.70 23.37
CA LEU A 85 7.80 -21.09 22.08
C LEU A 85 6.51 -20.73 21.31
N LEU A 86 5.55 -21.65 21.27
CA LEU A 86 4.26 -21.45 20.60
C LEU A 86 3.50 -20.27 21.23
N THR A 87 3.52 -20.15 22.55
CA THR A 87 2.86 -19.05 23.27
C THR A 87 3.49 -17.70 22.93
N VAL A 88 4.82 -17.60 22.95
CA VAL A 88 5.54 -16.35 22.61
C VAL A 88 5.28 -15.95 21.16
N VAL A 89 5.37 -16.90 20.22
CA VAL A 89 5.08 -16.65 18.80
C VAL A 89 3.62 -16.21 18.61
N GLY A 90 2.67 -16.88 19.27
CA GLY A 90 1.26 -16.53 19.24
C GLY A 90 1.02 -15.09 19.67
N VAL A 91 1.56 -14.68 20.83
CA VAL A 91 1.42 -13.31 21.34
C VAL A 91 2.00 -12.28 20.37
N ILE A 92 3.20 -12.52 19.81
CA ILE A 92 3.83 -11.60 18.86
C ILE A 92 2.98 -11.44 17.59
N LEU A 93 2.47 -12.54 17.05
CA LEU A 93 1.61 -12.52 15.87
C LEU A 93 0.31 -11.77 16.15
N THR A 94 -0.31 -12.01 17.30
CA THR A 94 -1.55 -11.33 17.71
C THR A 94 -1.35 -9.83 17.89
N ILE A 95 -0.29 -9.39 18.59
CA ILE A 95 0.03 -7.96 18.75
C ILE A 95 0.24 -7.31 17.38
N LYS A 96 1.00 -7.96 16.50
CA LYS A 96 1.25 -7.43 15.16
C LYS A 96 -0.05 -7.32 14.35
N TYR A 97 -0.89 -8.35 14.41
CA TYR A 97 -2.17 -8.35 13.72
C TYR A 97 -3.08 -7.22 14.19
N TYR A 98 -3.25 -7.05 15.51
CA TYR A 98 -4.07 -5.96 16.06
C TYR A 98 -3.50 -4.60 15.69
N ARG A 99 -2.19 -4.41 15.80
CA ARG A 99 -1.56 -3.14 15.42
C ARG A 99 -1.78 -2.80 13.94
N ASP A 100 -1.60 -3.77 13.04
CA ASP A 100 -1.77 -3.57 11.60
C ASP A 100 -3.26 -3.35 11.24
N SER A 101 -4.17 -4.02 11.96
CA SER A 101 -5.62 -3.85 11.85
C SER A 101 -6.07 -2.47 12.33
N ASP A 102 -5.64 -2.04 13.51
CA ASP A 102 -5.96 -0.73 14.10
C ASP A 102 -5.43 0.41 13.23
N ALA A 103 -4.21 0.29 12.71
CA ALA A 103 -3.65 1.26 11.76
C ALA A 103 -4.51 1.37 10.49
N THR A 104 -5.02 0.24 9.99
CA THR A 104 -5.90 0.23 8.81
C THR A 104 -7.27 0.84 9.14
N LYS A 105 -7.84 0.46 10.27
CA LYS A 105 -9.13 0.99 10.75
C LYS A 105 -9.08 2.50 10.94
N ASN A 106 -8.05 3.01 11.61
CA ASN A 106 -7.87 4.45 11.82
C ASN A 106 -7.72 5.21 10.50
N ARG A 107 -6.98 4.66 9.52
CA ARG A 107 -6.90 5.26 8.19
C ARG A 107 -8.25 5.31 7.48
N VAL A 108 -9.00 4.22 7.49
CA VAL A 108 -10.31 4.14 6.80
C VAL A 108 -11.32 5.12 7.42
N ILE A 109 -11.28 5.33 8.73
CA ILE A 109 -12.17 6.28 9.44
C ILE A 109 -11.95 7.73 8.98
N HIS A 110 -10.73 8.11 8.63
CA HIS A 110 -10.37 9.48 8.25
C HIS A 110 -10.07 9.65 6.75
N MET A 111 -10.34 8.62 5.94
CA MET A 111 -9.99 8.62 4.54
C MET A 111 -10.92 9.55 3.75
N PRO A 112 -10.38 10.61 3.13
CA PRO A 112 -11.17 11.41 2.22
C PRO A 112 -11.38 10.63 0.93
N PHE A 113 -12.52 10.88 0.29
CA PHE A 113 -12.84 10.30 -1.01
C PHE A 113 -13.26 11.45 -1.90
N LEU A 114 -12.45 11.73 -2.90
CA LEU A 114 -12.68 12.83 -3.81
C LEU A 114 -13.46 12.30 -5.01
N LYS A 115 -14.70 12.73 -5.15
CA LYS A 115 -15.56 12.43 -6.29
C LYS A 115 -15.42 13.54 -7.30
N MET A 116 -15.12 13.16 -8.54
CA MET A 116 -14.99 14.05 -9.67
C MET A 116 -16.26 14.03 -10.51
N GLU A 117 -16.74 15.22 -10.86
CA GLU A 117 -17.88 15.45 -11.74
C GLU A 117 -17.55 16.51 -12.79
N VAL A 118 -18.08 16.35 -14.00
CA VAL A 118 -17.96 17.36 -15.07
C VAL A 118 -19.13 18.33 -14.90
N ILE A 119 -18.84 19.61 -14.67
CA ILE A 119 -19.87 20.65 -14.61
C ILE A 119 -20.33 21.01 -16.03
N GLY A 120 -19.41 21.06 -16.98
CA GLY A 120 -19.70 21.30 -18.39
C GLY A 120 -18.46 21.58 -19.24
N CYS A 121 -18.66 21.59 -20.56
CA CYS A 121 -17.68 22.10 -21.52
C CYS A 121 -17.85 23.63 -21.60
N THR A 122 -16.77 24.36 -21.39
CA THR A 122 -16.80 25.83 -21.27
C THR A 122 -16.00 26.46 -22.42
N ASP A 123 -16.29 27.70 -22.80
CA ASP A 123 -15.42 28.49 -23.68
C ASP A 123 -14.35 29.24 -22.87
N GLU A 124 -13.24 29.60 -23.51
CA GLU A 124 -12.05 30.22 -22.89
C GLU A 124 -12.38 31.48 -22.08
N GLU A 125 -13.43 32.24 -22.46
CA GLU A 125 -13.84 33.49 -21.80
C GLU A 125 -14.39 33.32 -20.37
N ILE A 126 -14.96 32.16 -20.02
CA ILE A 126 -15.54 31.94 -18.68
C ILE A 126 -14.45 31.50 -17.67
N ILE A 127 -13.29 31.04 -18.15
CA ILE A 127 -12.11 30.67 -17.34
C ILE A 127 -11.54 31.91 -16.63
N ALA A 128 -11.78 33.12 -17.18
CA ALA A 128 -11.41 34.39 -16.58
C ALA A 128 -12.05 34.67 -15.20
N ASN A 129 -13.03 33.87 -14.77
CA ASN A 129 -13.67 33.96 -13.45
C ASN A 129 -12.82 33.43 -12.28
N GLY A 130 -11.50 33.29 -12.45
CA GLY A 130 -10.56 32.93 -11.37
C GLY A 130 -10.43 31.44 -11.08
N VAL A 131 -10.83 30.56 -12.01
CA VAL A 131 -10.68 29.10 -11.90
C VAL A 131 -9.31 28.67 -12.43
N ASN A 132 -8.59 27.81 -11.70
CA ASN A 132 -7.27 27.32 -12.13
C ASN A 132 -7.39 26.48 -13.41
N LEU A 133 -6.55 26.81 -14.41
CA LEU A 133 -6.49 26.12 -15.70
C LEU A 133 -5.27 25.18 -15.75
N TYR A 134 -5.52 23.93 -16.15
CA TYR A 134 -4.50 22.90 -16.27
C TYR A 134 -4.51 22.30 -17.67
N GLU A 135 -3.35 22.17 -18.31
CA GLU A 135 -3.22 21.63 -19.66
C GLU A 135 -2.98 20.12 -19.61
N ILE A 136 -3.69 19.38 -20.47
CA ILE A 136 -3.53 17.95 -20.68
C ILE A 136 -3.58 17.66 -22.17
N ASN A 137 -2.58 16.95 -22.69
CA ASN A 137 -2.64 16.38 -24.02
C ASN A 137 -3.35 15.03 -23.98
N SER A 138 -4.27 14.84 -24.93
CA SER A 138 -4.80 13.51 -25.20
C SER A 138 -3.71 12.64 -25.81
N ASN A 139 -3.69 11.35 -25.47
CA ASN A 139 -2.75 10.34 -26.01
C ASN A 139 -2.87 10.11 -27.53
N THR A 140 -3.71 10.87 -28.23
CA THR A 140 -4.08 10.72 -29.65
C THR A 140 -3.57 11.87 -30.52
N ILE A 141 -2.63 12.68 -30.04
CA ILE A 141 -1.90 13.63 -30.91
C ILE A 141 -0.90 12.82 -31.75
N ASN A 142 -1.36 12.38 -32.93
CA ASN A 142 -0.44 12.11 -34.03
C ASN A 142 0.08 13.47 -34.52
N ASN A 143 1.37 13.54 -34.88
CA ASN A 143 2.12 14.76 -35.23
C ASN A 143 1.60 15.58 -36.44
N ASP A 144 0.37 15.37 -36.91
CA ASP A 144 -0.27 16.22 -37.91
C ASP A 144 -1.00 17.37 -37.22
N VAL A 145 -0.27 18.49 -37.11
CA VAL A 145 -0.64 19.78 -36.50
C VAL A 145 -1.88 20.44 -37.16
N SER A 146 -2.48 19.84 -38.19
CA SER A 146 -3.45 20.52 -39.05
C SER A 146 -4.88 20.59 -38.51
N ASN A 147 -5.25 19.83 -37.46
CA ASN A 147 -6.65 19.70 -37.01
C ASN A 147 -6.78 19.39 -35.51
N GLU A 148 -6.16 20.23 -34.68
CA GLU A 148 -6.29 20.17 -33.23
C GLU A 148 -7.56 20.91 -32.77
N LYS A 149 -8.40 20.22 -31.99
CA LYS A 149 -9.53 20.82 -31.28
C LYS A 149 -9.16 20.97 -29.81
N ILE A 150 -9.18 22.21 -29.33
CA ILE A 150 -9.00 22.52 -27.91
C ILE A 150 -10.38 22.47 -27.24
N LEU A 151 -10.47 21.73 -26.14
CA LEU A 151 -11.68 21.59 -25.34
C LEU A 151 -11.39 22.01 -23.91
N TYR A 152 -12.30 22.76 -23.29
CA TYR A 152 -12.18 23.13 -21.89
C TYR A 152 -13.24 22.43 -21.05
N TYR A 153 -12.80 21.60 -20.10
CA TYR A 153 -13.69 20.89 -19.18
C TYR A 153 -13.58 21.48 -17.79
N ARG A 154 -14.69 22.05 -17.30
CA ARG A 154 -14.79 22.48 -15.90
C ARG A 154 -15.14 21.27 -15.03
N MET A 155 -14.26 20.99 -14.09
CA MET A 155 -14.32 19.83 -13.22
C MET A 155 -14.62 20.28 -11.79
N LYS A 156 -15.47 19.51 -11.11
CA LYS A 156 -15.77 19.67 -9.69
C LYS A 156 -15.19 18.49 -8.93
N LEU A 157 -14.37 18.79 -7.94
CA LEU A 157 -13.80 17.81 -7.03
C LEU A 157 -14.47 17.92 -5.66
N TRP A 158 -15.41 17.03 -5.38
CA TRP A 158 -16.19 17.00 -4.14
C TRP A 158 -15.67 15.92 -3.21
N ASN A 159 -15.26 16.28 -2.00
CA ASN A 159 -14.98 15.31 -0.95
C ASN A 159 -16.27 14.72 -0.33
N ILE A 160 -16.56 13.46 -0.67
CA ILE A 160 -17.66 12.66 -0.12
C ILE A 160 -17.20 11.69 0.98
N GLY A 161 -15.90 11.68 1.29
CA GLY A 161 -15.32 10.82 2.31
C GLY A 161 -15.37 11.44 3.70
N GLN A 162 -14.47 10.98 4.56
CA GLN A 162 -14.31 11.49 5.91
C GLN A 162 -13.02 12.31 6.01
N GLY A 163 -13.01 13.33 6.88
CA GLY A 163 -11.86 14.22 7.03
C GLY A 163 -11.67 15.18 5.84
N PHE A 164 -10.65 16.04 5.94
CA PHE A 164 -10.30 16.95 4.85
C PHE A 164 -9.30 16.28 3.89
N ALA A 165 -9.32 16.70 2.63
CA ALA A 165 -8.24 16.43 1.69
C ALA A 165 -7.50 17.74 1.41
N ASN A 166 -6.21 17.78 1.72
CA ASN A 166 -5.34 18.84 1.20
C ASN A 166 -4.68 18.32 -0.07
N THR A 167 -5.16 18.76 -1.22
CA THR A 167 -4.60 18.33 -2.51
C THR A 167 -3.19 18.87 -2.66
N LEU A 168 -2.34 18.11 -3.35
CA LEU A 168 -0.94 18.48 -3.56
C LEU A 168 -0.68 18.67 -5.06
N VAL A 169 -1.01 17.64 -5.84
CA VAL A 169 -0.55 17.50 -7.22
C VAL A 169 -1.59 16.74 -8.04
N ILE A 170 -1.79 17.18 -9.29
CA ILE A 170 -2.50 16.45 -10.34
C ILE A 170 -1.47 15.79 -11.26
N TYR A 171 -1.48 14.47 -11.33
CA TYR A 171 -0.65 13.67 -12.23
C TYR A 171 -1.38 13.39 -13.53
N THR A 172 -0.95 14.04 -14.60
CA THR A 172 -1.48 13.85 -15.97
C THR A 172 -0.69 12.82 -16.77
N GLY A 173 0.51 12.45 -16.28
CA GLY A 173 1.44 11.54 -16.95
C GLY A 173 2.44 12.24 -17.88
N GLU A 174 2.27 13.53 -18.13
CA GLU A 174 3.17 14.31 -19.01
C GLU A 174 4.41 14.82 -18.30
N THR A 175 4.23 15.23 -17.04
CA THR A 175 5.31 15.72 -16.19
C THR A 175 5.51 14.76 -15.03
N PHE A 176 6.77 14.45 -14.78
CA PHE A 176 7.18 13.51 -13.73
C PHE A 176 6.78 13.96 -12.31
N GLY A 177 6.70 15.27 -12.09
CA GLY A 177 6.29 15.88 -10.83
C GLY A 177 4.80 16.18 -10.73
N GLY A 178 4.03 16.03 -11.82
CA GLY A 178 2.65 16.49 -11.94
C GLY A 178 2.51 18.02 -11.86
N ILE A 179 1.28 18.49 -11.90
CA ILE A 179 0.91 19.91 -11.82
C ILE A 179 0.47 20.24 -10.40
N ALA A 180 1.03 21.28 -9.80
CA ALA A 180 0.68 21.69 -8.44
C ALA A 180 -0.78 22.16 -8.36
N TYR A 181 -1.53 21.57 -7.43
CA TYR A 181 -2.92 21.91 -7.12
C TYR A 181 -3.09 21.80 -5.62
N ASN A 182 -2.90 22.92 -4.92
CA ASN A 182 -2.91 23.00 -3.47
C ASN A 182 -4.21 23.63 -2.97
N GLU A 183 -5.20 22.79 -2.72
CA GLU A 183 -6.53 23.20 -2.28
C GLU A 183 -6.98 22.32 -1.11
N LEU A 184 -7.53 22.96 -0.08
CA LEU A 184 -8.06 22.28 1.09
C LEU A 184 -9.55 22.03 0.89
N ILE A 185 -9.92 20.78 0.61
CA ILE A 185 -11.30 20.37 0.39
C ILE A 185 -11.82 19.66 1.65
N GLN A 186 -12.66 20.34 2.42
CA GLN A 186 -13.28 19.80 3.63
C GLN A 186 -14.38 18.78 3.30
N VAL A 187 -14.90 18.09 4.32
CA VAL A 187 -16.02 17.16 4.15
C VAL A 187 -17.24 17.92 3.62
N ASN A 188 -17.87 17.41 2.56
CA ASN A 188 -18.99 18.05 1.87
C ASN A 188 -18.66 19.40 1.21
N ASP A 189 -17.38 19.71 1.08
CA ASP A 189 -16.91 20.85 0.31
C ASP A 189 -16.42 20.39 -1.06
N SER A 190 -16.22 21.35 -1.97
CA SER A 190 -15.76 21.08 -3.32
C SER A 190 -14.82 22.15 -3.84
N GLY A 191 -13.71 21.71 -4.43
CA GLY A 191 -12.87 22.54 -5.27
C GLY A 191 -13.29 22.47 -6.74
N GLU A 192 -12.96 23.49 -7.50
CA GLU A 192 -13.21 23.53 -8.95
C GLU A 192 -11.95 23.92 -9.70
N PHE A 193 -11.72 23.24 -10.82
CA PHE A 193 -10.63 23.56 -11.73
C PHE A 193 -11.02 23.23 -13.17
N CYS A 194 -10.28 23.73 -14.13
CA CYS A 194 -10.54 23.54 -15.55
C CYS A 194 -9.39 22.79 -16.22
N PHE A 195 -9.71 21.78 -17.03
CA PHE A 195 -8.74 21.16 -17.93
C PHE A 195 -8.86 21.73 -19.33
N LYS A 196 -7.75 22.20 -19.88
CA LYS A 196 -7.57 22.44 -21.32
C LYS A 196 -7.05 21.14 -21.94
N ILE A 197 -7.89 20.52 -22.74
CA ILE A 197 -7.62 19.22 -23.36
C ILE A 197 -7.36 19.42 -24.84
N HIS A 198 -6.18 18.99 -25.27
CA HIS A 198 -5.78 18.97 -26.68
C HIS A 198 -6.23 17.65 -27.31
N ALA A 199 -7.24 17.71 -28.18
CA ALA A 199 -7.85 16.55 -28.82
C ALA A 199 -7.74 16.63 -30.36
N GLY A 200 -7.36 15.55 -31.01
CA GLY A 200 -7.49 15.40 -32.46
C GLY A 200 -8.95 15.18 -32.90
N ASN A 201 -9.26 15.54 -34.16
CA ASN A 201 -10.62 15.48 -34.72
C ASN A 201 -11.29 14.09 -34.74
N ASP A 202 -10.53 12.99 -34.59
CA ASP A 202 -11.04 11.62 -34.80
C ASP A 202 -11.18 10.78 -33.51
N ILE A 203 -11.28 11.44 -32.35
CA ILE A 203 -11.28 10.77 -31.04
C ILE A 203 -12.71 10.48 -30.58
N CYS A 204 -13.43 9.66 -31.33
CA CYS A 204 -14.60 8.98 -30.78
C CYS A 204 -14.09 7.84 -29.89
N GLY A 205 -14.21 7.94 -28.57
CA GLY A 205 -13.70 6.93 -27.62
C GLY A 205 -12.33 7.23 -27.00
N GLY A 206 -11.95 8.51 -26.88
CA GLY A 206 -10.75 8.93 -26.16
C GLY A 206 -10.87 8.70 -24.66
N GLU A 207 -9.80 8.17 -24.07
CA GLU A 207 -9.64 7.98 -22.64
C GLU A 207 -8.52 8.88 -22.12
N ILE A 208 -8.82 9.75 -21.16
CA ILE A 208 -7.85 10.59 -20.48
C ILE A 208 -7.79 10.16 -19.02
N SER A 209 -6.67 9.58 -18.63
CA SER A 209 -6.43 9.17 -17.24
C SER A 209 -5.53 10.18 -16.54
N PHE A 210 -5.93 10.62 -15.35
CA PHE A 210 -5.10 11.44 -14.48
C PHE A 210 -5.25 10.97 -13.03
N GLY A 211 -4.38 11.42 -12.13
CA GLY A 211 -4.48 11.14 -10.71
C GLY A 211 -4.40 12.41 -9.88
N VAL A 212 -5.05 12.44 -8.73
CA VAL A 212 -4.89 13.52 -7.74
C VAL A 212 -4.23 12.92 -6.51
N SER A 213 -3.12 13.51 -6.09
CA SER A 213 -2.50 13.21 -4.79
C SER A 213 -2.93 14.24 -3.74
N TYR A 214 -3.25 13.74 -2.56
CA TYR A 214 -3.70 14.55 -1.43
C TYR A 214 -3.30 13.91 -0.10
N ILE A 215 -3.28 14.73 0.95
CA ILE A 215 -3.06 14.28 2.33
C ILE A 215 -4.31 14.48 3.19
N ASP A 216 -4.51 13.57 4.14
CA ASP A 216 -5.56 13.67 5.15
C ASP A 216 -5.12 14.43 6.42
N CYS A 217 -6.03 14.51 7.39
CA CYS A 217 -5.79 15.08 8.72
C CYS A 217 -4.71 14.38 9.56
N MET A 218 -4.35 13.15 9.22
CA MET A 218 -3.33 12.34 9.89
C MET A 218 -2.03 12.26 9.08
N THR A 219 -1.89 13.14 8.08
CA THR A 219 -0.78 13.22 7.12
C THR A 219 -0.53 11.94 6.32
N ASN A 220 -1.55 11.09 6.19
CA ASN A 220 -1.55 9.99 5.25
C ASN A 220 -1.73 10.55 3.84
N GLU A 221 -0.85 10.12 2.93
CA GLU A 221 -0.85 10.48 1.53
C GLU A 221 -1.59 9.41 0.72
N TYR A 222 -2.48 9.88 -0.15
CA TYR A 222 -3.28 9.07 -1.03
C TYR A 222 -3.13 9.56 -2.47
N ILE A 223 -3.26 8.63 -3.41
CA ILE A 223 -3.50 8.96 -4.81
C ILE A 223 -4.81 8.33 -5.27
N GLN A 224 -5.62 9.10 -5.95
CA GLN A 224 -6.85 8.63 -6.56
C GLN A 224 -6.78 8.89 -8.06
N SER A 225 -6.95 7.83 -8.84
CA SER A 225 -6.95 7.91 -10.30
C SER A 225 -8.36 8.13 -10.83
N TYR A 226 -8.47 8.92 -11.89
CA TYR A 226 -9.70 9.25 -12.58
C TYR A 226 -9.51 9.02 -14.06
N THR A 227 -10.58 8.61 -14.72
CA THR A 227 -10.61 8.45 -16.17
C THR A 227 -11.77 9.25 -16.72
N ILE A 228 -11.48 10.13 -17.68
CA ILE A 228 -12.48 10.85 -18.47
C ILE A 228 -12.69 10.10 -19.78
N TYR A 229 -13.94 9.75 -20.04
CA TYR A 229 -14.41 9.21 -21.31
C TYR A 229 -15.07 10.32 -22.11
N LEU A 230 -14.53 10.60 -23.29
CA LEU A 230 -15.06 11.59 -24.22
C LEU A 230 -16.06 10.89 -25.15
N GLU A 231 -17.35 11.16 -24.98
CA GLU A 231 -18.43 10.58 -25.79
C GLU A 231 -19.07 11.61 -26.74
N GLY A 232 -19.34 11.19 -27.98
CA GLY A 232 -20.07 11.97 -28.98
C GLY A 232 -19.18 12.80 -29.93
N LYS A 233 -19.72 13.13 -31.11
CA LYS A 233 -19.00 13.86 -32.18
C LYS A 233 -18.65 15.30 -31.80
N ASP A 234 -19.43 15.91 -30.91
CA ASP A 234 -19.23 17.29 -30.46
C ASP A 234 -18.38 17.40 -29.19
N PHE A 235 -18.02 16.26 -28.59
CA PHE A 235 -17.31 16.17 -27.30
C PHE A 235 -18.04 16.87 -26.13
N GLY A 236 -19.33 17.16 -26.25
CA GLY A 236 -20.11 17.82 -25.19
C GLY A 236 -20.47 16.93 -24.00
N ASN A 237 -20.38 15.60 -24.17
CA ASN A 237 -20.75 14.62 -23.14
C ASN A 237 -19.50 13.89 -22.64
N ALA A 238 -18.95 14.34 -21.51
CA ALA A 238 -17.87 13.64 -20.83
C ALA A 238 -18.41 12.87 -19.63
N LYS A 239 -18.03 11.59 -19.51
CA LYS A 239 -18.26 10.78 -18.31
C LYS A 239 -16.96 10.62 -17.56
N VAL A 240 -17.02 10.64 -16.23
CA VAL A 240 -15.85 10.45 -15.38
C VAL A 240 -16.02 9.20 -14.55
N GLU A 241 -15.08 8.28 -14.70
CA GLU A 241 -14.91 7.16 -13.80
C GLU A 241 -13.99 7.58 -12.64
N ASN A 242 -14.48 7.32 -11.44
CA ASN A 242 -13.80 7.64 -10.20
C ASN A 242 -13.13 6.38 -9.64
N GLY A 243 -11.80 6.36 -9.60
CA GLY A 243 -11.05 5.31 -8.91
C GLY A 243 -11.17 5.44 -7.40
N TYR A 244 -10.66 4.43 -6.68
CA TYR A 244 -10.59 4.46 -5.22
C TYR A 244 -9.29 5.10 -4.71
N PRO A 245 -9.29 5.77 -3.55
CA PRO A 245 -8.08 6.25 -2.90
C PRO A 245 -7.11 5.10 -2.61
N VAL A 246 -5.87 5.23 -3.07
CA VAL A 246 -4.79 4.29 -2.79
C VAL A 246 -3.81 4.94 -1.83
N PHE A 247 -3.64 4.33 -0.66
CA PHE A 247 -2.65 4.78 0.33
C PHE A 247 -1.22 4.61 -0.21
N ILE A 248 -0.47 5.70 -0.24
CA ILE A 248 0.94 5.71 -0.67
C ILE A 248 1.85 5.57 0.55
N GLY A 249 1.61 6.37 1.57
CA GLY A 249 2.50 6.45 2.72
C GLY A 249 2.02 7.49 3.73
N GLN A 250 2.73 7.60 4.84
CA GLN A 250 2.45 8.65 5.82
C GLN A 250 3.62 9.62 5.82
N THR A 251 3.31 10.90 5.62
CA THR A 251 4.30 11.97 5.68
C THR A 251 4.49 12.32 7.14
N HIS A 252 5.35 11.56 7.81
CA HIS A 252 5.91 12.01 9.08
C HIS A 252 6.90 13.14 8.78
N ALA A 253 6.50 14.37 9.05
CA ALA A 253 7.46 15.32 9.59
C ALA A 253 7.82 14.74 10.97
N ILE A 254 8.97 14.09 11.08
CA ILE A 254 9.75 13.77 12.29
C ILE A 254 10.63 12.56 11.93
N ASP A 255 11.93 12.87 11.87
CA ASP A 255 13.06 11.96 11.82
C ASP A 255 12.87 10.66 12.61
N LYS A 256 13.32 9.56 12.00
CA LYS A 256 13.99 8.50 12.76
C LYS A 256 15.33 8.24 12.10
N SER A 257 16.28 9.08 12.48
CA SER A 257 17.70 8.71 12.62
C SER A 257 17.84 7.46 13.48
#